data_AF-A0A5E6ZZ40-F1
#
_entry.id   AF-A0A5E6ZZ40-F1
#
_cell.length_a   1.000
_cell.length_b   1.000
_cell.length_c   1.000
_cell.angle_alpha   90.00
_cell.angle_beta   90.00
_cell.angle_gamma   90.00
#
_symmetry.space_group_name_H-M   'P 1'
#
loop_
_entity.id
_entity.type
_entity.pdbx_description
1 polymer ?
#
loop_
_entity_poly.entity_id
_entity_poly.type
_entity_poly.pdbx_seq_one_letter_code
_entity_poly.pdbx_strand_id
1 'polypeptide(L)'
;MPLRKGAQYEVIQRLGRQDAVVSLSTSPQARKQWPGLPERLTARLLSKTVKGKVCQILTSMADPLRFPSDEIVDLYSQRWEIELGFREMKQTLLNSSYTLRSKTPEMIEQELWGVLLGYNLLRYQMVEMSRHCPGIYPCEMSFTACTWAILGFINSVSADRSGNIPKYLAELHASAMHYVLPHRREERIYPRAIRLKSPKYPIRKKNASQLS
;
A
#
# COMPACT_ATOMS: atom_id res chain seq x y z
N MET A 1 0.27 -14.05 4.82
CA MET A 1 -0.67 -13.20 5.61
C MET A 1 -0.12 -13.02 7.02
N PRO A 2 -0.36 -11.90 7.70
CA PRO A 2 0.11 -11.73 9.07
C PRO A 2 -0.72 -12.63 9.99
N LEU A 3 -0.07 -13.30 10.94
CA LEU A 3 -0.76 -14.07 11.95
C LEU A 3 -1.59 -13.13 12.84
N ARG A 4 -2.87 -13.47 13.06
CA ARG A 4 -3.73 -12.71 13.97
C ARG A 4 -3.24 -12.88 15.41
N LYS A 5 -3.34 -11.81 16.20
CA LYS A 5 -3.00 -11.86 17.63
C LYS A 5 -3.88 -12.91 18.33
N GLY A 6 -3.26 -13.80 19.10
CA GLY A 6 -3.96 -14.87 19.82
C GLY A 6 -4.39 -16.06 18.95
N ALA A 7 -3.90 -16.15 17.71
CA ALA A 7 -4.13 -17.34 16.89
C ALA A 7 -3.47 -18.57 17.53
N GLN A 8 -4.26 -19.65 17.66
CA GLN A 8 -3.81 -20.94 18.16
C GLN A 8 -3.30 -21.79 16.99
N TYR A 9 -2.15 -22.43 17.18
CA TYR A 9 -1.55 -23.33 16.19
C TYR A 9 -0.67 -24.36 16.89
N GLU A 10 -0.54 -25.53 16.28
CA GLU A 10 0.37 -26.59 16.71
C GLU A 10 1.56 -26.63 15.77
N VAL A 11 2.78 -26.68 16.30
CA VAL A 11 3.98 -26.81 15.47
C VAL A 11 4.15 -28.28 15.08
N ILE A 12 4.04 -28.58 13.79
CA ILE A 12 4.26 -29.93 13.25
C ILE A 12 5.76 -30.19 13.08
N GLN A 13 6.47 -29.22 12.46
CA GLN A 13 7.88 -29.36 12.13
C GLN A 13 8.57 -28.00 12.22
N ARG A 14 9.79 -27.96 12.77
CA ARG A 14 10.65 -26.77 12.68
C ARG A 14 11.63 -26.95 11.52
N LEU A 15 11.62 -26.00 10.60
CA LEU A 15 12.54 -25.94 9.47
C LEU A 15 13.77 -25.06 9.80
N GLY A 16 13.61 -24.14 10.75
CA GLY A 16 14.68 -23.30 11.27
C GLY A 16 14.25 -22.52 12.52
N ARG A 17 15.10 -21.58 12.97
CA ARG A 17 14.84 -20.77 14.16
C ARG A 17 13.61 -19.86 14.02
N GLN A 18 13.34 -19.40 12.80
CA GLN A 18 12.27 -18.47 12.46
C GLN A 18 11.25 -19.08 11.48
N ASP A 19 11.32 -20.39 11.26
CA ASP A 19 10.59 -21.07 10.19
C ASP A 19 10.06 -22.42 10.69
N ALA A 20 8.75 -22.62 10.59
CA ALA A 20 8.09 -23.83 11.03
C ALA A 20 6.87 -24.15 10.17
N VAL A 21 6.57 -25.43 10.00
CA VAL A 21 5.28 -25.91 9.51
C VAL A 21 4.35 -26.08 10.72
N VAL A 22 3.17 -25.47 10.64
CA VAL A 22 2.17 -25.43 11.70
C VAL A 22 0.82 -25.95 11.21
N SER A 23 0.06 -26.53 12.13
CA SER A 23 -1.33 -26.94 11.95
C SER A 23 -2.25 -25.93 12.61
N LEU A 24 -3.27 -25.49 11.88
CA LEU A 24 -4.31 -24.57 12.31
C LEU A 24 -5.64 -25.32 12.41
N SER A 25 -6.33 -25.21 13.54
CA SER A 25 -7.68 -25.74 13.69
C SER A 25 -8.69 -24.83 12.98
N THR A 26 -9.54 -25.40 12.13
CA THR A 26 -10.61 -24.64 11.47
C THR A 26 -11.84 -24.53 12.39
N SER A 27 -12.54 -23.39 12.34
CA SER A 27 -13.73 -23.19 13.17
C SER A 27 -14.96 -23.86 12.52
N PRO A 28 -15.95 -24.33 13.31
CA PRO A 28 -17.19 -24.88 12.77
C PRO A 28 -17.93 -23.89 11.85
N GLN A 29 -17.88 -22.59 12.17
CA GLN A 29 -18.47 -21.54 11.35
C GLN A 29 -17.80 -21.43 9.97
N ALA A 30 -16.47 -21.54 9.90
CA ALA A 30 -15.74 -21.54 8.64
C ALA A 30 -16.08 -22.77 7.79
N ARG A 31 -16.18 -23.95 8.41
CA ARG A 31 -16.60 -25.18 7.72
C ARG A 31 -18.04 -25.14 7.23
N LYS A 32 -18.94 -24.42 7.90
CA LYS A 32 -20.32 -24.19 7.42
C LYS A 32 -20.34 -23.30 6.16
N GLN A 33 -19.46 -22.31 6.07
CA GLN A 33 -19.33 -21.47 4.87
C GLN A 33 -18.60 -22.20 3.74
N TRP A 34 -17.69 -23.11 4.07
CA TRP A 34 -16.84 -23.83 3.12
C TRP A 34 -16.89 -25.34 3.41
N PRO A 35 -17.86 -26.09 2.85
CA PRO A 35 -18.08 -27.50 3.18
C PRO A 35 -16.89 -28.43 2.93
N GLY A 36 -15.99 -28.07 2.01
CA GLY A 36 -14.76 -28.84 1.72
C GLY A 36 -13.57 -28.50 2.63
N LEU A 37 -13.73 -27.63 3.62
CA LEU A 37 -12.64 -27.18 4.48
C LEU A 37 -12.29 -28.27 5.52
N PRO A 38 -11.03 -28.77 5.57
CA PRO A 38 -10.63 -29.79 6.52
C PRO A 38 -10.64 -29.28 7.97
N GLU A 39 -10.68 -30.19 8.95
CA GLU A 39 -10.63 -29.83 10.37
C GLU A 39 -9.32 -29.15 10.77
N ARG A 40 -8.21 -29.58 10.15
CA ARG A 40 -6.88 -29.01 10.33
C ARG A 40 -6.31 -28.56 9.00
N LEU A 41 -5.69 -27.39 9.00
CA LEU A 41 -5.04 -26.80 7.85
C LEU A 41 -3.55 -26.63 8.13
N THR A 42 -2.73 -27.20 7.28
CA THR A 42 -1.27 -27.06 7.37
C THR A 42 -0.84 -25.77 6.68
N ALA A 43 0.00 -25.00 7.35
CA ALA A 43 0.60 -23.78 6.82
C ALA A 43 2.04 -23.63 7.30
N ARG A 44 2.86 -22.84 6.61
CA ARG A 44 4.19 -22.46 7.07
C ARG A 44 4.13 -21.12 7.79
N LEU A 45 4.78 -21.05 8.93
CA LEU A 45 4.87 -19.90 9.83
C LEU A 45 6.29 -19.36 9.81
N LEU A 46 6.44 -18.14 9.29
CA LEU A 46 7.70 -17.39 9.26
C LEU A 46 7.66 -16.28 10.30
N SER A 47 8.77 -16.02 10.99
CA SER A 47 8.88 -14.96 12.00
C SER A 47 10.02 -14.01 11.68
N LYS A 48 9.75 -12.72 11.44
CA LYS A 48 10.78 -11.68 11.24
C LYS A 48 10.60 -10.54 12.22
N THR A 49 11.70 -10.01 12.73
CA THR A 49 11.67 -8.79 13.56
C THR A 49 11.74 -7.57 12.65
N VAL A 50 10.67 -6.77 12.62
CA VAL A 50 10.59 -5.52 11.88
C VAL A 50 10.48 -4.37 12.87
N LYS A 51 11.44 -3.44 12.86
CA LYS A 51 11.49 -2.27 13.75
C LYS A 51 11.30 -2.64 15.24
N GLY A 52 12.01 -3.68 15.68
CA GLY A 52 11.96 -4.18 17.07
C GLY A 52 10.70 -4.97 17.44
N LYS A 53 9.78 -5.24 16.50
CA LYS A 53 8.57 -6.04 16.73
C LYS A 53 8.63 -7.34 15.94
N VAL A 54 8.37 -8.46 16.60
CA VAL A 54 8.23 -9.75 15.93
C VAL A 54 6.92 -9.75 15.14
N CYS A 55 7.04 -9.91 13.83
CA CYS A 55 5.93 -10.12 12.91
C CYS A 55 5.96 -11.59 12.46
N GLN A 56 4.81 -12.26 12.58
CA GLN A 56 4.66 -13.63 12.12
C GLN A 56 3.79 -13.67 10.87
N ILE A 57 4.20 -14.45 9.88
CA ILE A 57 3.56 -14.56 8.58
C ILE A 57 3.18 -16.03 8.35
N LEU A 58 1.90 -16.28 8.09
CA LEU A 58 1.39 -17.56 7.62
C LEU A 58 1.34 -17.60 6.09
N THR A 59 1.77 -18.71 5.50
CA THR A 59 1.71 -18.97 4.06
C THR A 59 1.37 -20.43 3.77
N SER A 60 0.69 -20.69 2.65
CA SER A 60 0.48 -22.05 2.12
C SER A 60 1.70 -22.58 1.37
N MET A 61 2.71 -21.73 1.12
CA MET A 61 3.99 -22.10 0.49
C MET A 61 4.85 -22.91 1.48
N ALA A 62 4.55 -24.21 1.61
CA ALA A 62 5.16 -25.08 2.61
C ALA A 62 6.55 -25.62 2.24
N ASP A 63 6.92 -25.62 0.96
CA ASP A 63 8.21 -26.12 0.49
C ASP A 63 9.33 -25.07 0.71
N PRO A 64 10.31 -25.34 1.60
CA PRO A 64 11.40 -24.42 1.89
C PRO A 64 12.46 -24.31 0.79
N LEU A 65 12.62 -25.35 -0.05
CA LEU A 65 13.59 -25.33 -1.14
C LEU A 65 13.07 -24.53 -2.32
N ARG A 66 11.75 -24.63 -2.60
CA ARG A 66 11.11 -23.86 -3.65
C ARG A 66 10.81 -22.42 -3.26
N PHE A 67 10.51 -22.18 -1.98
CA PHE A 67 10.14 -20.86 -1.47
C PHE A 67 11.00 -20.51 -0.25
N PRO A 68 12.17 -19.88 -0.45
CA PRO A 68 13.03 -19.46 0.65
C PRO A 68 12.32 -18.50 1.61
N SER A 69 12.64 -18.58 2.91
CA SER A 69 12.00 -17.76 3.93
C SER A 69 12.20 -16.27 3.68
N ASP A 70 13.39 -15.86 3.26
CA ASP A 70 13.76 -14.46 3.11
C ASP A 70 12.98 -13.81 1.98
N GLU A 71 12.83 -14.48 0.84
CA GLU A 71 12.02 -14.03 -0.29
C GLU A 71 10.54 -13.85 0.08
N ILE A 72 9.96 -14.81 0.83
CA ILE A 72 8.57 -14.71 1.27
C ILE A 72 8.38 -13.49 2.17
N VAL A 73 9.33 -13.24 3.07
CA VAL A 73 9.20 -12.12 3.99
C VAL A 73 9.44 -10.78 3.28
N ASP A 74 10.36 -10.73 2.33
CA ASP A 74 10.60 -9.52 1.54
C ASP A 74 9.41 -9.21 0.62
N LEU A 75 8.81 -10.22 -0.01
CA LEU A 75 7.52 -10.07 -0.70
C LEU A 75 6.43 -9.53 0.24
N TYR A 76 6.39 -10.04 1.47
CA TYR A 76 5.43 -9.57 2.46
C TYR A 76 5.66 -8.11 2.87
N SER A 77 6.91 -7.64 2.85
CA SER A 77 7.23 -6.22 3.06
C SER A 77 6.65 -5.33 1.95
N GLN A 78 6.67 -5.80 0.70
CA GLN A 78 6.07 -5.10 -0.45
C GLN A 78 4.55 -5.01 -0.36
N ARG A 79 3.88 -5.84 0.46
CA ARG A 79 2.43 -5.70 0.69
C ARG A 79 2.04 -4.31 1.22
N TRP A 80 2.93 -3.63 1.95
CA TRP A 80 2.70 -2.26 2.41
C TRP A 80 2.53 -1.27 1.24
N GLU A 81 3.06 -1.57 0.05
CA GLU A 81 2.88 -0.74 -1.14
C GLU A 81 1.41 -0.70 -1.59
N ILE A 82 0.60 -1.72 -1.27
CA ILE A 82 -0.85 -1.68 -1.51
C ILE A 82 -1.50 -0.59 -0.64
N GLU A 83 -1.10 -0.46 0.63
CA GLU A 83 -1.60 0.59 1.51
C GLU A 83 -1.20 1.98 1.02
N LEU A 84 -0.02 2.10 0.41
CA LEU A 84 0.42 3.32 -0.25
C LEU A 84 -0.45 3.63 -1.49
N GLY A 85 -0.75 2.63 -2.32
CA GLY A 85 -1.66 2.78 -3.45
C GLY A 85 -3.06 3.27 -3.05
N PHE A 86 -3.63 2.73 -1.96
CA PHE A 86 -4.89 3.25 -1.41
C PHE A 86 -4.77 4.69 -0.93
N ARG A 87 -3.63 5.07 -0.35
CA ARG A 87 -3.38 6.44 0.06
C ARG A 87 -3.31 7.37 -1.14
N GLU A 88 -2.60 7.00 -2.20
CA GLU A 88 -2.47 7.80 -3.42
C GLU A 88 -3.82 8.05 -4.10
N MET A 89 -4.66 7.02 -4.22
CA MET A 89 -6.02 7.18 -4.75
C MET A 89 -6.85 8.14 -3.90
N LYS A 90 -6.82 7.99 -2.56
CA LYS A 90 -7.62 8.81 -1.64
C LYS A 90 -7.11 10.25 -1.47
N GLN A 91 -5.80 10.41 -1.38
CA GLN A 91 -5.18 11.70 -1.03
C GLN A 91 -4.79 12.50 -2.27
N THR A 92 -4.27 11.85 -3.30
CA THR A 92 -3.78 12.51 -4.51
C THR A 92 -4.90 12.62 -5.55
N LEU A 93 -5.48 11.49 -6.00
CA LEU A 93 -6.50 11.52 -7.07
C LEU A 93 -7.82 12.14 -6.61
N LEU A 94 -8.29 11.78 -5.41
CA LEU A 94 -9.49 12.37 -4.81
C LEU A 94 -9.21 13.68 -4.08
N ASN A 95 -7.98 14.19 -4.11
CA ASN A 95 -7.57 15.41 -3.40
C ASN A 95 -8.00 15.44 -1.92
N SER A 96 -7.90 14.29 -1.24
CA SER A 96 -8.36 14.10 0.15
C SER A 96 -9.84 14.44 0.39
N SER A 97 -10.67 14.40 -0.65
CA SER A 97 -12.12 14.54 -0.52
C SER A 97 -12.69 13.40 0.29
N TYR A 98 -13.54 13.73 1.26
CA TYR A 98 -14.23 12.75 2.10
C TYR A 98 -15.45 12.13 1.41
N THR A 99 -15.95 12.76 0.35
CA THR A 99 -17.17 12.35 -0.35
C THR A 99 -16.96 12.35 -1.86
N LEU A 100 -17.56 11.35 -2.52
CA LEU A 100 -17.72 11.31 -3.96
C LEU A 100 -18.80 12.32 -4.39
N ARG A 101 -18.78 12.75 -5.65
CA ARG A 101 -19.71 13.80 -6.15
C ARG A 101 -21.08 13.23 -6.51
N SER A 102 -21.12 11.97 -6.90
CA SER A 102 -22.31 11.28 -7.36
C SER A 102 -23.33 11.06 -6.24
N LYS A 103 -24.63 11.09 -6.59
CA LYS A 103 -25.75 11.00 -5.63
C LYS A 103 -26.57 9.71 -5.72
N THR A 104 -26.35 8.89 -6.75
CA THR A 104 -27.01 7.58 -6.90
C THR A 104 -26.00 6.45 -6.79
N PRO A 105 -26.39 5.25 -6.30
CA PRO A 105 -25.48 4.12 -6.16
C PRO A 105 -24.74 3.75 -7.45
N GLU A 106 -25.44 3.78 -8.59
CA GLU A 106 -24.88 3.43 -9.90
C GLU A 106 -23.81 4.43 -10.35
N MET A 107 -24.07 5.72 -10.16
CA MET A 107 -23.10 6.78 -10.50
C MET A 107 -21.90 6.77 -9.54
N ILE A 108 -22.12 6.42 -8.27
CA ILE A 108 -21.03 6.23 -7.28
C ILE A 108 -20.11 5.09 -7.73
N GLU A 109 -20.67 3.98 -8.18
CA GLU A 109 -19.88 2.86 -8.70
C GLU A 109 -19.07 3.29 -9.92
N GLN A 110 -19.68 4.01 -10.86
CA GLN A 110 -19.00 4.57 -12.03
C GLN A 110 -17.85 5.51 -11.64
N GLU A 111 -18.06 6.39 -10.64
CA GLU A 111 -17.03 7.31 -10.16
C GLU A 111 -15.84 6.55 -9.56
N LEU A 112 -16.09 5.48 -8.79
CA LEU A 112 -15.03 4.61 -8.26
C LEU A 112 -14.26 3.90 -9.38
N TRP A 113 -14.95 3.37 -10.39
CA TRP A 113 -14.30 2.80 -11.56
C TRP A 113 -13.45 3.82 -12.31
N GLY A 114 -13.93 5.07 -12.43
CA GLY A 114 -13.18 6.16 -13.04
C GLY A 114 -11.87 6.48 -12.28
N VAL A 115 -11.93 6.54 -10.95
CA VAL A 115 -10.73 6.74 -10.11
C VAL A 115 -9.75 5.58 -10.27
N LEU A 116 -10.24 4.33 -10.26
CA LEU A 116 -9.40 3.15 -10.42
C LEU A 116 -8.75 3.09 -11.81
N LEU A 117 -9.48 3.43 -12.86
CA LEU A 117 -8.96 3.49 -14.22
C LEU A 117 -7.88 4.57 -14.34
N GLY A 118 -8.14 5.78 -13.85
CA GLY A 118 -7.17 6.87 -13.84
C GLY A 118 -5.90 6.51 -13.07
N TYR A 119 -6.04 5.87 -11.90
CA TYR A 119 -4.91 5.38 -11.13
C TYR A 119 -4.07 4.37 -11.92
N ASN A 120 -4.70 3.37 -12.52
CA ASN A 120 -4.00 2.34 -13.29
C ASN A 120 -3.31 2.92 -14.53
N LEU A 121 -3.91 3.90 -15.20
CA LEU A 121 -3.30 4.57 -16.35
C LEU A 121 -2.04 5.35 -15.94
N LEU A 122 -2.12 6.11 -14.84
CA LEU A 122 -0.96 6.82 -14.28
C LEU A 122 0.14 5.84 -13.88
N ARG A 123 -0.22 4.74 -13.19
CA ARG A 123 0.75 3.70 -12.80
C ARG A 123 1.38 2.99 -13.99
N TYR A 124 0.61 2.69 -15.03
CA TYR A 124 1.13 2.14 -16.27
C TYR A 124 2.15 3.10 -16.91
N GLN A 125 1.82 4.39 -16.99
CA GLN A 125 2.76 5.36 -17.54
C GLN A 125 4.02 5.50 -16.67
N MET A 126 3.91 5.41 -15.34
CA MET A 126 5.08 5.35 -14.45
C MET A 126 5.94 4.10 -14.69
N VAL A 127 5.33 2.95 -15.02
CA VAL A 127 6.07 1.74 -15.44
C VAL A 127 6.87 2.03 -16.70
N GLU A 128 6.24 2.63 -17.71
CA GLU A 128 6.94 3.03 -18.94
C GLU A 128 8.08 4.01 -18.65
N MET A 129 7.83 5.05 -17.83
CA MET A 129 8.87 6.00 -17.41
C MET A 129 10.04 5.31 -16.69
N SER A 130 9.76 4.36 -15.79
CA SER A 130 10.79 3.65 -15.03
C SER A 130 11.72 2.81 -15.92
N ARG A 131 11.28 2.36 -17.10
CA ARG A 131 12.13 1.63 -18.06
C ARG A 131 13.30 2.48 -18.58
N HIS A 132 13.19 3.80 -18.51
CA HIS A 132 14.26 4.74 -18.85
C HIS A 132 15.22 5.01 -17.68
N CYS A 133 15.00 4.38 -16.52
CA CYS A 133 15.78 4.52 -15.30
C CYS A 133 16.29 3.13 -14.84
N PRO A 134 17.46 2.68 -15.30
CA PRO A 134 17.96 1.33 -14.98
C PRO A 134 18.03 1.08 -13.47
N GLY A 135 17.42 -0.03 -13.03
CA GLY A 135 17.41 -0.45 -11.63
C GLY A 135 16.41 0.27 -10.73
N ILE A 136 15.58 1.16 -11.27
CA ILE A 136 14.53 1.85 -10.50
C ILE A 136 13.19 1.16 -10.72
N TYR A 137 12.52 0.83 -9.62
CA TYR A 137 11.15 0.32 -9.65
C TYR A 137 10.13 1.48 -9.67
N PRO A 138 8.94 1.31 -10.29
CA PRO A 138 7.91 2.35 -10.33
C PRO A 138 7.43 2.84 -8.95
N CYS A 139 7.51 1.98 -7.93
CA CYS A 139 7.17 2.32 -6.54
C CYS A 139 8.22 3.24 -5.87
N GLU A 140 9.41 3.35 -6.45
CA GLU A 140 10.47 4.25 -5.99
C GLU A 140 10.37 5.64 -6.62
N MET A 141 9.40 5.86 -7.53
CA MET A 141 9.10 7.16 -8.10
C MET A 141 7.99 7.88 -7.32
N SER A 142 8.08 9.20 -7.22
CA SER A 142 7.07 10.04 -6.59
C SER A 142 5.77 10.01 -7.37
N PHE A 143 4.74 9.33 -6.84
CA PHE A 143 3.43 9.26 -7.49
C PHE A 143 2.83 10.65 -7.77
N THR A 144 2.89 11.56 -6.79
CA THR A 144 2.36 12.93 -6.96
C THR A 144 3.10 13.69 -8.04
N ALA A 145 4.45 13.67 -8.04
CA ALA A 145 5.22 14.40 -9.04
C ALA A 145 5.04 13.81 -10.45
N CYS A 146 5.02 12.48 -10.58
CA CYS A 146 4.72 11.81 -11.85
C CYS A 146 3.31 12.13 -12.33
N THR A 147 2.31 12.17 -11.43
CA THR A 147 0.94 12.52 -11.80
C THR A 147 0.87 13.92 -12.41
N TRP A 148 1.51 14.91 -11.78
CA TRP A 148 1.57 16.27 -12.34
C TRP A 148 2.28 16.32 -13.69
N ALA A 149 3.38 15.58 -13.86
CA ALA A 149 4.11 15.51 -15.12
C ALA A 149 3.26 14.89 -16.25
N ILE A 150 2.58 13.77 -15.97
CA ILE A 150 1.71 13.07 -16.91
C ILE A 150 0.50 13.93 -17.27
N LEU A 151 -0.14 14.58 -16.30
CA LEU A 151 -1.24 15.50 -16.57
C LEU A 151 -0.78 16.73 -17.38
N GLY A 152 0.42 17.25 -17.10
CA GLY A 152 1.05 18.30 -17.90
C GLY A 152 1.28 17.89 -19.35
N PHE A 153 1.74 16.64 -19.58
CA PHE A 153 1.84 16.04 -20.91
C PHE A 153 0.47 15.96 -21.62
N ILE A 154 -0.56 15.44 -20.95
CA ILE A 154 -1.90 15.32 -21.55
C ILE A 154 -2.45 16.70 -21.93
N ASN A 155 -2.29 17.69 -21.06
CA ASN A 155 -2.77 19.05 -21.31
C ASN A 155 -2.01 19.74 -22.46
N SER A 156 -0.69 19.55 -22.54
CA SER A 156 0.13 20.13 -23.62
C SER A 156 -0.16 19.50 -24.99
N VAL A 157 -0.30 18.17 -25.05
CA VAL A 157 -0.72 17.46 -26.27
C VAL A 157 -2.10 17.91 -26.75
N SER A 158 -3.03 18.11 -25.82
CA SER A 158 -4.41 18.52 -26.16
C SER A 158 -4.48 19.92 -26.79
N ALA A 159 -3.47 20.76 -26.58
CA ALA A 159 -3.37 22.11 -27.12
C ALA A 159 -2.56 22.20 -28.43
N ASP A 160 -1.94 21.11 -28.88
CA ASP A 160 -0.99 21.09 -30.00
C ASP A 160 -1.40 20.09 -31.11
N ARG A 161 -0.65 20.06 -32.21
CA ARG A 161 -0.85 19.14 -33.33
C ARG A 161 -0.50 17.71 -32.91
N SER A 162 -1.33 16.75 -33.34
CA SER A 162 -1.15 15.33 -33.04
C SER A 162 0.21 14.74 -33.47
N GLY A 163 0.86 15.32 -34.49
CA GLY A 163 2.20 14.91 -34.91
C GLY A 163 3.30 15.10 -33.86
N ASN A 164 3.08 15.95 -32.85
CA ASN A 164 4.06 16.22 -31.78
C ASN A 164 3.94 15.26 -30.59
N ILE A 165 2.91 14.41 -30.55
CA ILE A 165 2.69 13.46 -29.43
C ILE A 165 3.93 12.62 -29.11
N PRO A 166 4.60 11.98 -30.10
CA PRO A 166 5.78 11.16 -29.81
C PRO A 166 6.92 11.97 -29.18
N LYS A 167 7.08 13.23 -29.59
CA LYS A 167 8.10 14.13 -29.06
C LYS A 167 7.84 14.45 -27.58
N TYR A 168 6.63 14.89 -27.24
CA TYR A 168 6.27 15.19 -25.86
C TYR A 168 6.32 13.96 -24.95
N LEU A 169 5.97 12.79 -25.49
CA LEU A 169 6.07 11.53 -24.76
C LEU A 169 7.54 11.17 -24.46
N ALA A 170 8.43 11.35 -25.44
CA ALA A 170 9.86 11.15 -25.26
C ALA A 170 10.46 12.13 -24.24
N GLU A 171 10.02 13.39 -24.23
CA GLU A 171 10.42 14.38 -23.22
C GLU A 171 9.96 13.99 -21.81
N LEU A 172 8.72 13.52 -21.67
CA LEU A 172 8.19 12.98 -20.41
C LEU A 172 9.04 11.79 -19.93
N HIS A 173 9.37 10.85 -20.80
CA HIS A 173 10.23 9.71 -20.46
C HIS A 173 11.65 10.13 -20.10
N ALA A 174 12.25 11.08 -20.82
CA ALA A 174 13.59 11.60 -20.53
C ALA A 174 13.68 12.30 -19.16
N SER A 175 12.56 12.88 -18.69
CA SER A 175 12.49 13.51 -17.37
C SER A 175 12.32 12.52 -16.20
N ALA A 176 12.13 11.22 -16.45
CA ALA A 176 11.79 10.22 -15.43
C ALA A 176 12.72 10.22 -14.21
N MET A 177 14.03 10.38 -14.41
CA MET A 177 15.02 10.40 -13.32
C MET A 177 14.76 11.50 -12.27
N HIS A 178 14.13 12.62 -12.65
CA HIS A 178 13.84 13.71 -11.72
C HIS A 178 12.76 13.37 -10.70
N TYR A 179 11.97 12.32 -10.95
CA TYR A 179 10.87 11.90 -10.08
C TYR A 179 11.23 10.74 -9.18
N VAL A 180 12.46 10.22 -9.26
CA VAL A 180 12.96 9.15 -8.39
C VAL A 180 13.09 9.68 -6.97
N LEU A 181 12.49 8.97 -6.01
CA LEU A 181 12.58 9.32 -4.60
C LEU A 181 13.96 8.93 -4.05
N PRO A 182 14.48 9.68 -3.06
CA PRO A 182 15.66 9.24 -2.34
C PRO A 182 15.37 7.92 -1.61
N HIS A 183 16.41 7.11 -1.44
CA HIS A 183 16.30 5.82 -0.75
C HIS A 183 15.60 5.95 0.61
N ARG A 184 14.71 4.99 0.92
CA ARG A 184 13.83 5.05 2.08
C ARG A 184 14.65 4.99 3.37
N ARG A 185 14.72 6.10 4.11
CA ARG A 185 15.43 6.16 5.39
C ARG A 185 14.75 5.26 6.43
N GLU A 186 15.45 4.23 6.89
CA GLU A 186 14.93 3.30 7.90
C GLU A 186 14.86 3.92 9.32
N GLU A 187 15.72 4.89 9.59
CA GLU A 187 15.90 5.54 10.90
C GLU A 187 14.82 6.57 11.27
N ARG A 188 13.81 6.75 10.41
CA ARG A 188 12.79 7.79 10.59
C ARG A 188 11.81 7.40 11.71
N ILE A 189 12.17 7.69 12.96
CA ILE A 189 11.32 7.54 14.14
C ILE A 189 10.56 8.84 14.37
N TYR A 190 9.28 8.86 14.00
CA TYR A 190 8.37 9.88 14.49
C TYR A 190 7.68 9.36 15.75
N PRO A 191 7.96 9.91 16.95
CA PRO A 191 7.15 9.59 18.11
C PRO A 191 5.70 9.92 17.76
N ARG A 192 4.79 8.98 18.03
CA ARG A 192 3.36 9.22 17.80
C ARG A 192 2.89 10.34 18.72
N ALA A 193 2.96 11.57 18.23
CA ALA A 193 2.31 12.70 18.86
C ALA A 193 0.85 12.71 18.41
N ILE A 194 -0.07 12.61 19.36
CA ILE A 194 -1.48 12.86 19.08
C ILE A 194 -1.60 14.35 18.76
N ARG A 195 -1.79 14.69 17.48
CA ARG A 195 -2.16 16.06 17.12
C ARG A 195 -3.54 16.31 17.72
N LEU A 196 -3.60 17.13 18.76
CA LEU A 196 -4.86 17.56 19.38
C LEU A 196 -5.76 18.09 18.27
N LYS A 197 -6.97 17.52 18.14
CA LYS A 197 -7.97 18.07 17.23
C LYS A 197 -8.26 19.50 17.68
N SER A 198 -8.32 20.43 16.73
CA SER A 198 -8.81 21.78 17.03
C SER A 198 -10.19 21.65 17.71
N PRO A 199 -10.37 22.20 18.91
CA PRO A 199 -11.64 22.09 19.61
C PRO A 199 -12.72 22.81 18.79
N LYS A 200 -13.91 22.21 18.72
CA LYS A 200 -15.05 22.73 17.96
C LYS A 200 -15.56 24.07 18.52
N TYR A 201 -15.18 24.40 19.74
CA TYR A 201 -15.58 25.61 20.46
C TYR A 201 -14.35 26.31 21.05
N PRO A 202 -14.40 27.64 21.22
CA PRO A 202 -13.33 28.40 21.87
C PRO A 202 -13.06 27.83 23.26
N ILE A 203 -11.78 27.58 23.58
CA ILE A 203 -11.38 27.18 24.92
C ILE A 203 -11.69 28.36 25.85
N ARG A 204 -12.64 28.16 26.76
CA ARG A 204 -13.00 29.15 27.77
C ARG A 204 -11.79 29.34 28.68
N LYS A 205 -11.03 30.43 28.50
CA LYS A 205 -9.98 30.83 29.44
C LYS A 205 -10.66 31.05 30.79
N LYS A 206 -10.30 30.25 31.81
CA LYS A 206 -10.70 30.58 33.18
C LYS A 206 -10.06 31.94 33.47
N ASN A 207 -10.88 32.95 33.72
CA ASN A 207 -10.40 34.23 34.22
C ASN A 207 -9.66 33.95 35.53
N ALA A 208 -8.37 34.29 35.58
CA ALA A 208 -7.51 34.15 36.75
C ALA A 208 -7.84 35.21 37.82
N SER A 209 -9.13 35.45 38.06
CA SER A 209 -9.64 36.49 38.96
C SER A 209 -10.63 35.94 39.99
N GLN A 210 -10.57 34.63 40.30
CA GLN A 210 -11.31 34.01 41.42
C GLN A 210 -10.40 33.13 42.28
N LEU A 211 -9.22 33.66 42.60
CA LEU A 211 -8.44 33.24 43.76
C LEU A 211 -8.21 34.51 44.58
N SER A 212 -9.22 34.87 45.37
CA SER A 212 -9.17 35.85 46.46
C SER A 212 -9.94 35.27 47.62
#